data_AF-A0A336N7F3-F1
#
_entry.id   AF-A0A336N7F3-F1
#
_cell.length_a   1.000
_cell.length_b   1.000
_cell.length_c   1.000
_cell.angle_alpha   90.00
_cell.angle_beta   90.00
_cell.angle_gamma   90.00
#
_symmetry.space_group_name_H-M   'P 1'
#
loop_
_entity.id
_entity.type
_entity.pdbx_description
1 polymer ?
#
loop_
_entity_poly.entity_id
_entity_poly.type
_entity_poly.pdbx_seq_one_letter_code
_entity_poly.pdbx_strand_id
1 'polypeptide(L)'
;MINWLREQPLLIHNEQLNFVMTHAGISPDWDLATAKACANEVENVLRHGNYLYLIENMYSEQPDRWSPNLQGLDRLRYIVNAFTRMRFCYWDHRLDFACKLPIKDAPKNLAPWFSLDNPLYQTENLVFGHWASLVDETTPPNIYALDTGCVWNNRLTMLRWEDKQYFTQSAVKITVIFKGGYHAG
;
A
#
# COMPACT_ATOMS: atom_id res chain seq x y z
N MET A 1 -20.85 -7.18 -6.72
CA MET A 1 -19.41 -6.82 -6.81
C MET A 1 -18.96 -6.07 -5.57
N ILE A 2 -19.52 -4.90 -5.24
CA ILE A 2 -19.13 -4.10 -4.05
C ILE A 2 -19.28 -4.87 -2.73
N ASN A 3 -20.37 -5.62 -2.55
CA ASN A 3 -20.58 -6.44 -1.35
C ASN A 3 -19.52 -7.53 -1.15
N TRP A 4 -18.91 -8.05 -2.21
CA TRP A 4 -17.82 -9.02 -2.07
C TRP A 4 -16.49 -8.33 -1.75
N LEU A 5 -16.25 -7.16 -2.39
CA LEU A 5 -15.02 -6.42 -2.24
C LEU A 5 -14.80 -5.92 -0.81
N ARG A 6 -15.86 -5.43 -0.16
CA ARG A 6 -15.79 -4.95 1.23
C ARG A 6 -15.53 -6.05 2.27
N GLU A 7 -15.70 -7.31 1.88
CA GLU A 7 -15.43 -8.46 2.75
C GLU A 7 -13.96 -8.88 2.72
N GLN A 8 -13.17 -8.37 1.77
CA GLN A 8 -11.76 -8.73 1.62
C GLN A 8 -10.90 -8.10 2.73
N PRO A 9 -9.80 -8.77 3.14
CA PRO A 9 -8.93 -8.27 4.20
C PRO A 9 -8.06 -7.08 3.74
N LEU A 10 -7.67 -6.24 4.69
CA LEU A 10 -6.63 -5.21 4.52
C LEU A 10 -5.23 -5.75 4.84
N LEU A 11 -5.15 -6.78 5.69
CA LEU A 11 -3.91 -7.45 6.07
C LEU A 11 -4.09 -8.96 5.98
N ILE A 12 -3.16 -9.62 5.28
CA ILE A 12 -3.06 -11.08 5.23
C ILE A 12 -1.79 -11.47 5.97
N HIS A 13 -1.89 -12.29 7.01
CA HIS A 13 -0.75 -12.91 7.68
C HIS A 13 -0.78 -14.41 7.43
N ASN A 14 0.21 -14.93 6.72
CA ASN A 14 0.36 -16.36 6.52
C ASN A 14 1.51 -16.88 7.40
N GLU A 15 1.15 -17.46 8.54
CA GLU A 15 2.12 -17.98 9.52
C GLU A 15 2.90 -19.19 8.99
N GLN A 16 2.25 -20.04 8.19
CA GLN A 16 2.89 -21.24 7.63
C GLN A 16 3.98 -20.89 6.62
N LEU A 17 3.71 -19.87 5.79
CA LEU A 17 4.64 -19.40 4.77
C LEU A 17 5.51 -18.23 5.25
N ASN A 18 5.29 -17.74 6.47
CA ASN A 18 6.00 -16.65 7.12
C ASN A 18 6.05 -15.35 6.30
N PHE A 19 4.89 -14.79 5.96
CA PHE A 19 4.79 -13.45 5.38
C PHE A 19 3.56 -12.68 5.84
N VAL A 20 3.68 -11.35 5.79
CA VAL A 20 2.58 -10.41 5.95
C VAL A 20 2.41 -9.66 4.64
N MET A 21 1.17 -9.55 4.16
CA MET A 21 0.82 -8.80 2.96
C MET A 21 -0.18 -7.70 3.28
N THR A 22 0.12 -6.48 2.83
CA THR A 22 -0.76 -5.31 2.90
C THR A 22 -0.64 -4.50 1.61
N HIS A 23 -1.54 -3.55 1.33
CA HIS A 23 -1.46 -2.78 0.09
C HIS A 23 -0.27 -1.80 0.08
N ALA A 24 -0.06 -1.04 1.16
CA ALA A 24 0.95 0.04 1.23
C ALA A 24 2.05 -0.16 2.30
N GLY A 25 2.06 -1.29 3.02
CA GLY A 25 3.00 -1.57 4.11
C GLY A 25 2.37 -1.55 5.50
N ILE A 26 3.19 -1.42 6.54
CA ILE A 26 2.78 -1.35 7.94
C ILE A 26 3.38 -0.08 8.55
N SER A 27 2.57 0.70 9.28
CA SER A 27 3.00 1.96 9.92
C SER A 27 4.27 1.77 10.79
N PRO A 28 5.21 2.73 10.82
CA PRO A 28 6.40 2.68 11.68
C PRO A 28 6.08 2.53 13.17
N ASP A 29 4.93 3.07 13.59
CA ASP A 29 4.48 3.01 14.99
C ASP A 29 3.76 1.70 15.39
N TRP A 30 3.66 0.71 14.50
CA TRP A 30 2.92 -0.53 14.78
C TRP A 30 3.82 -1.75 14.88
N ASP A 31 3.59 -2.54 15.92
CA ASP A 31 3.95 -3.95 15.90
C ASP A 31 2.92 -4.78 15.11
N LEU A 32 3.22 -6.07 14.90
CA LEU A 32 2.35 -6.94 14.09
C LEU A 32 0.97 -7.13 14.74
N ALA A 33 0.90 -7.17 16.07
CA ALA A 33 -0.35 -7.31 16.81
C ALA A 33 -1.25 -6.08 16.61
N THR A 34 -0.68 -4.88 16.72
CA THR A 34 -1.36 -3.61 16.47
C THR A 34 -1.82 -3.50 15.02
N ALA A 35 -0.98 -3.88 14.06
CA ALA A 35 -1.34 -3.89 12.64
C ALA A 35 -2.55 -4.81 12.38
N LYS A 36 -2.54 -6.04 12.90
CA LYS A 36 -3.68 -6.98 12.79
C LYS A 36 -4.95 -6.43 13.44
N ALA A 37 -4.83 -5.85 14.64
CA ALA A 37 -5.97 -5.26 15.35
C ALA A 37 -6.57 -4.08 14.56
N CYS A 38 -5.73 -3.20 14.02
CA CYS A 38 -6.16 -2.06 13.21
C CYS A 38 -6.84 -2.51 11.90
N ALA A 39 -6.28 -3.51 11.21
CA ALA A 39 -6.90 -4.08 10.01
C ALA A 39 -8.30 -4.62 10.32
N ASN A 40 -8.42 -5.44 11.37
CA ASN A 40 -9.70 -5.99 11.82
C ASN A 40 -10.74 -4.90 12.17
N GLU A 41 -10.29 -3.78 12.77
CA GLU A 41 -11.17 -2.67 13.14
C GLU A 41 -11.84 -2.03 11.90
N VAL A 42 -11.04 -1.67 10.90
CA VAL A 42 -11.56 -1.09 9.65
C VAL A 42 -12.37 -2.12 8.85
N GLU A 43 -11.87 -3.36 8.74
CA GLU A 43 -12.59 -4.45 8.08
C GLU A 43 -13.97 -4.68 8.71
N ASN A 44 -14.10 -4.64 10.03
CA ASN A 44 -15.40 -4.81 10.69
C ASN A 44 -16.40 -3.69 10.32
N VAL A 45 -15.93 -2.45 10.19
CA VAL A 45 -16.78 -1.33 9.72
C VAL A 45 -17.18 -1.53 8.26
N LEU A 46 -16.25 -2.00 7.41
CA LEU A 46 -16.53 -2.29 6.00
C LEU A 46 -17.53 -3.44 5.84
N ARG A 47 -17.42 -4.50 6.65
CA ARG A 47 -18.23 -5.74 6.58
C ARG A 47 -19.58 -5.65 7.27
N HIS A 48 -19.67 -4.93 8.39
CA HIS A 48 -20.85 -4.97 9.26
C HIS A 48 -21.35 -3.58 9.69
N GLY A 49 -20.49 -2.56 9.62
CA GLY A 49 -20.82 -1.20 10.03
C GLY A 49 -21.41 -0.33 8.91
N ASN A 50 -21.47 0.98 9.18
CA ASN A 50 -21.83 1.99 8.19
C ASN A 50 -20.65 2.30 7.26
N TYR A 51 -20.36 1.36 6.36
CA TYR A 51 -19.26 1.48 5.40
C TYR A 51 -19.41 2.68 4.46
N LEU A 52 -20.64 3.12 4.15
CA LEU A 52 -20.88 4.31 3.33
C LEU A 52 -20.36 5.55 4.04
N TYR A 53 -20.70 5.72 5.32
CA TYR A 53 -20.15 6.79 6.14
C TYR A 53 -18.62 6.75 6.22
N LEU A 54 -18.03 5.56 6.37
CA LEU A 54 -16.57 5.42 6.35
C LEU A 54 -15.98 5.86 5.00
N ILE A 55 -16.50 5.36 3.88
CA ILE A 55 -15.98 5.67 2.53
C ILE A 55 -16.11 7.17 2.22
N GLU A 56 -17.24 7.79 2.58
CA GLU A 56 -17.48 9.22 2.41
C GLU A 56 -16.47 10.07 3.19
N ASN A 57 -15.95 9.55 4.30
CA ASN A 57 -15.15 10.33 5.23
C ASN A 57 -13.68 9.89 5.34
N MET A 58 -13.27 8.74 4.79
CA MET A 58 -11.93 8.19 5.00
C MET A 58 -10.82 8.94 4.27
N TYR A 59 -11.14 9.71 3.22
CA TYR A 59 -10.16 10.48 2.47
C TYR A 59 -9.85 11.81 3.14
N SER A 60 -8.79 11.78 3.96
CA SER A 60 -8.15 12.95 4.56
C SER A 60 -6.65 12.69 4.66
N GLU A 61 -5.84 13.74 4.73
CA GLU A 61 -4.41 13.63 5.04
C GLU A 61 -4.16 13.62 6.56
N GLN A 62 -5.17 13.98 7.36
CA GLN A 62 -5.09 14.00 8.81
C GLN A 62 -6.03 12.95 9.44
N PRO A 63 -5.65 12.36 10.59
CA PRO A 63 -4.35 12.54 11.27
C PRO A 63 -3.21 11.84 10.53
N ASP A 64 -2.00 12.42 10.60
CA ASP A 64 -0.78 11.88 9.98
C ASP A 64 0.12 11.10 10.95
N ARG A 65 -0.20 11.09 12.26
CA ARG A 65 0.55 10.38 13.30
C ARG A 65 -0.31 9.37 14.04
N TRP A 66 0.25 8.20 14.31
CA TRP A 66 -0.42 7.23 15.17
C TRP A 66 -0.47 7.72 16.62
N SER A 67 -1.59 7.44 17.28
CA SER A 67 -1.68 7.46 18.73
C SER A 67 -2.69 6.40 19.17
N PRO A 68 -2.40 5.61 20.21
CA PRO A 68 -3.38 4.67 20.77
C PRO A 68 -4.65 5.37 21.28
N ASN A 69 -4.57 6.69 21.52
CA ASN A 69 -5.70 7.51 21.95
C ASN A 69 -6.55 8.06 20.80
N LEU A 70 -6.17 7.85 19.52
CA LEU A 70 -7.07 8.16 18.40
C LEU A 70 -8.35 7.35 18.56
N GLN A 71 -9.50 7.97 18.28
CA GLN A 71 -10.82 7.34 18.37
C GLN A 71 -11.67 7.65 17.14
N GLY A 72 -12.71 6.85 16.95
CA GLY A 72 -13.71 7.07 15.92
C GLY A 72 -13.11 7.25 14.53
N LEU A 73 -13.60 8.26 13.80
CA LEU A 73 -13.26 8.45 12.41
C LEU A 73 -11.79 8.81 12.16
N ASP A 74 -11.15 9.55 13.08
CA ASP A 74 -9.73 9.90 12.93
C ASP A 74 -8.83 8.68 13.09
N ARG A 75 -9.19 7.75 13.98
CA ARG A 75 -8.53 6.45 14.11
C ARG A 75 -8.67 5.63 12.84
N LEU A 76 -9.91 5.48 12.34
CA LEU A 76 -10.19 4.71 11.12
C LEU A 76 -9.48 5.32 9.91
N ARG A 77 -9.44 6.65 9.79
CA ARG A 77 -8.70 7.38 8.74
C ARG A 77 -7.21 7.09 8.77
N TYR A 78 -6.57 7.19 9.95
CA TYR A 78 -5.16 6.85 10.07
C TYR A 78 -4.91 5.42 9.59
N ILE A 79 -5.73 4.48 10.05
CA ILE A 79 -5.57 3.06 9.71
C ILE A 79 -5.69 2.83 8.21
N VAL A 80 -6.73 3.39 7.58
CA VAL A 80 -6.94 3.31 6.12
C VAL A 80 -5.75 3.94 5.39
N ASN A 81 -5.30 5.11 5.80
CA ASN A 81 -4.17 5.80 5.17
C ASN A 81 -2.88 4.98 5.25
N ALA A 82 -2.56 4.42 6.42
CA ALA A 82 -1.39 3.58 6.61
C ALA A 82 -1.42 2.35 5.71
N PHE A 83 -2.55 1.63 5.64
CA PHE A 83 -2.65 0.41 4.84
C PHE A 83 -2.78 0.65 3.34
N THR A 84 -3.30 1.80 2.91
CA THR A 84 -3.71 1.98 1.50
C THR A 84 -3.00 3.11 0.75
N ARG A 85 -2.32 4.02 1.45
CA ARG A 85 -1.78 5.25 0.85
C ARG A 85 -0.34 5.57 1.24
N MET A 86 0.22 4.86 2.22
CA MET A 86 1.56 5.11 2.74
C MET A 86 2.64 4.93 1.67
N ARG A 87 3.61 5.85 1.68
CA ARG A 87 4.84 5.78 0.88
C ARG A 87 6.00 6.24 1.75
N PHE A 88 6.17 7.55 1.81
CA PHE A 88 7.14 8.21 2.64
C PHE A 88 6.55 8.51 4.02
N CYS A 89 7.44 8.59 4.98
CA CYS A 89 7.19 9.08 6.32
C CYS A 89 8.25 10.12 6.68
N TYR A 90 7.93 11.02 7.58
CA TYR A 90 8.91 11.84 8.27
C TYR A 90 9.70 10.97 9.26
N TRP A 91 10.89 11.43 9.64
CA TRP A 91 11.73 10.75 10.63
C TRP A 91 11.07 10.63 12.03
N ASP A 92 10.02 11.39 12.31
CA ASP A 92 9.20 11.33 13.53
C ASP A 92 7.97 10.40 13.40
N HIS A 93 7.97 9.54 12.38
CA HIS A 93 6.96 8.54 12.03
C HIS A 93 5.64 9.08 11.47
N ARG A 94 5.50 10.40 11.27
CA ARG A 94 4.33 10.94 10.58
C ARG A 94 4.30 10.50 9.13
N LEU A 95 3.11 10.17 8.62
CA LEU A 95 2.89 9.79 7.23
C LEU A 95 2.97 11.02 6.31
N ASP A 96 3.61 10.88 5.16
CA ASP A 96 3.57 11.88 4.10
C ASP A 96 2.69 11.42 2.93
N PHE A 97 1.75 12.27 2.53
CA PHE A 97 0.82 11.99 1.43
C PHE A 97 1.11 12.82 0.17
N ALA A 98 2.05 13.77 0.24
CA ALA A 98 2.35 14.70 -0.84
C ALA A 98 3.41 14.16 -1.81
N CYS A 99 4.48 13.56 -1.29
CA CYS A 99 5.60 13.10 -2.08
C CYS A 99 5.26 11.79 -2.84
N LYS A 100 5.36 11.87 -4.17
CA LYS A 100 5.13 10.72 -5.09
C LYS A 100 6.34 10.44 -5.98
N LEU A 101 7.49 11.03 -5.64
CA LEU A 101 8.72 10.93 -6.42
C LEU A 101 9.39 9.56 -6.20
N PRO A 102 10.38 9.19 -7.05
CA PRO A 102 11.34 8.14 -6.74
C PRO A 102 12.13 8.45 -5.45
N ILE A 103 12.68 7.42 -4.79
CA ILE A 103 13.41 7.58 -3.51
C ILE A 103 14.57 8.58 -3.65
N LYS A 104 15.36 8.47 -4.72
CA LYS A 104 16.53 9.32 -4.98
C LYS A 104 16.21 10.82 -5.10
N ASP A 105 14.97 11.15 -5.44
CA ASP A 105 14.51 12.54 -5.67
C ASP A 105 13.68 13.07 -4.49
N ALA A 106 13.50 12.27 -3.44
CA ALA A 106 12.68 12.64 -2.29
C ALA A 106 13.38 13.71 -1.41
N PRO A 107 12.60 14.62 -0.79
CA PRO A 107 13.12 15.54 0.23
C PRO A 107 13.86 14.81 1.37
N LYS A 108 14.97 15.38 1.86
CA LYS A 108 15.82 14.76 2.90
C LYS A 108 15.14 14.53 4.25
N ASN A 109 14.04 15.23 4.52
CA ASN A 109 13.24 15.06 5.73
C ASN A 109 12.24 13.91 5.64
N LEU A 110 12.17 13.23 4.49
CA LEU A 110 11.33 12.07 4.25
C LEU A 110 12.20 10.83 4.06
N ALA A 111 11.65 9.70 4.50
CA ALA A 111 12.25 8.38 4.37
C ALA A 111 11.16 7.41 3.88
N PRO A 112 11.50 6.40 3.04
CA PRO A 112 10.60 5.29 2.79
C PRO A 112 10.20 4.63 4.11
N TRP A 113 8.93 4.26 4.27
CA TRP A 113 8.44 3.73 5.56
C TRP A 113 9.31 2.58 6.09
N PHE A 114 9.76 1.66 5.22
CA PHE A 114 10.57 0.49 5.57
C PHE A 114 12.03 0.80 5.95
N SER A 115 12.43 2.07 5.90
CA SER A 115 13.75 2.54 6.34
C SER A 115 13.75 3.20 7.71
N LEU A 116 12.56 3.39 8.31
CA LEU A 116 12.42 3.88 9.68
C LEU A 116 12.67 2.76 10.70
N ASP A 117 12.88 3.15 11.95
CA ASP A 117 13.12 2.19 13.04
C ASP A 117 11.82 1.49 13.42
N ASN A 118 11.74 0.20 13.11
CA ASN A 118 10.72 -0.72 13.60
C ASN A 118 11.27 -2.14 13.53
N PRO A 119 11.31 -2.90 14.65
CA PRO A 119 11.82 -4.28 14.67
C PRO A 119 11.16 -5.18 13.63
N LEU A 120 9.87 -4.96 13.34
CA LEU A 120 9.10 -5.73 12.37
C LEU A 120 9.73 -5.68 10.97
N TYR A 121 10.32 -4.55 10.58
CA TYR A 121 10.94 -4.37 9.26
C TYR A 121 12.25 -5.16 9.11
N GLN A 122 12.78 -5.72 10.20
CA GLN A 122 13.99 -6.54 10.19
C GLN A 122 13.68 -8.03 10.36
N THR A 123 12.51 -8.38 10.88
CA THR A 123 12.15 -9.76 11.24
C THR A 123 11.09 -10.38 10.34
N GLU A 124 10.13 -9.60 9.86
CA GLU A 124 9.00 -10.10 9.07
C GLU A 124 9.26 -9.98 7.57
N ASN A 125 8.76 -10.94 6.80
CA ASN A 125 8.68 -10.78 5.36
C ASN A 125 7.44 -9.96 4.98
N LEU A 126 7.64 -8.76 4.46
CA LEU A 126 6.57 -7.84 4.10
C LEU A 126 6.39 -7.75 2.60
N VAL A 127 5.20 -8.12 2.13
CA VAL A 127 4.80 -8.03 0.72
C VAL A 127 3.84 -6.88 0.56
N PHE A 128 4.13 -5.95 -0.35
CA PHE A 128 3.27 -4.79 -0.60
C PHE A 128 3.26 -4.35 -2.06
N GLY A 129 2.36 -3.43 -2.38
CA GLY A 129 2.23 -2.82 -3.70
C GLY A 129 2.09 -1.30 -3.58
N HIS A 130 1.12 -0.72 -4.30
CA HIS A 130 0.71 0.70 -4.25
C HIS A 130 1.73 1.74 -4.77
N TRP A 131 3.02 1.50 -4.52
CA TRP A 131 4.07 2.47 -4.69
C TRP A 131 4.86 2.22 -5.97
N ALA A 132 4.20 2.36 -7.11
CA ALA A 132 4.78 2.16 -8.44
C ALA A 132 6.07 2.96 -8.73
N SER A 133 6.30 4.11 -8.07
CA SER A 133 7.56 4.87 -8.23
C SER A 133 8.79 4.21 -7.58
N LEU A 134 8.60 3.11 -6.84
CA LEU A 134 9.67 2.23 -6.37
C LEU A 134 10.14 1.21 -7.41
N VAL A 135 9.58 1.22 -8.62
CA VAL A 135 9.97 0.23 -9.63
C VAL A 135 11.49 0.28 -9.88
N ASP A 136 12.11 -0.90 -9.83
CA ASP A 136 13.55 -1.12 -9.98
C ASP A 136 14.43 -0.49 -8.87
N GLU A 137 13.83 0.05 -7.80
CA GLU A 137 14.54 0.44 -6.59
C GLU A 137 14.90 -0.79 -5.74
N THR A 138 16.03 -0.73 -5.05
CA THR A 138 16.44 -1.82 -4.14
C THR A 138 15.74 -1.67 -2.79
N THR A 139 15.04 -2.70 -2.35
CA THR A 139 14.45 -2.81 -1.01
C THR A 139 15.27 -3.76 -0.13
N PRO A 140 15.13 -3.69 1.21
CA PRO A 140 15.71 -4.69 2.09
C PRO A 140 15.28 -6.12 1.71
N PRO A 141 16.09 -7.17 2.00
CA PRO A 141 15.84 -8.54 1.51
C PRO A 141 14.50 -9.16 1.90
N ASN A 142 13.90 -8.72 3.00
CA ASN A 142 12.61 -9.18 3.53
C ASN A 142 11.44 -8.24 3.15
N ILE A 143 11.68 -7.22 2.33
CA ILE A 143 10.68 -6.24 1.89
C ILE A 143 10.45 -6.42 0.39
N TYR A 144 9.28 -6.91 0.00
CA TYR A 144 8.93 -7.29 -1.36
C TYR A 144 7.93 -6.30 -1.96
N ALA A 145 8.42 -5.33 -2.74
CA ALA A 145 7.59 -4.37 -3.49
C ALA A 145 7.17 -4.97 -4.84
N LEU A 146 5.90 -5.32 -5.01
CA LEU A 146 5.40 -5.99 -6.23
C LEU A 146 4.73 -5.03 -7.23
N ASP A 147 4.35 -3.83 -6.79
CA ASP A 147 3.78 -2.83 -7.69
C ASP A 147 4.86 -2.22 -8.57
N THR A 148 4.91 -2.71 -9.80
CA THR A 148 5.84 -2.29 -10.85
C THR A 148 5.15 -1.45 -11.92
N GLY A 149 3.99 -0.86 -11.60
CA GLY A 149 3.36 0.17 -12.41
C GLY A 149 2.81 -0.32 -13.75
N CYS A 150 2.24 -1.53 -13.81
CA CYS A 150 1.70 -2.12 -15.05
C CYS A 150 0.76 -1.16 -15.81
N VAL A 151 -0.18 -0.52 -15.10
CA VAL A 151 -1.14 0.43 -15.70
C VAL A 151 -0.47 1.70 -16.23
N TRP A 152 0.74 2.01 -15.75
CA TRP A 152 1.58 3.12 -16.19
C TRP A 152 2.56 2.70 -17.29
N ASN A 153 2.17 1.69 -18.10
CA ASN A 153 2.94 1.20 -19.24
C ASN A 153 4.31 0.59 -18.86
N ASN A 154 4.42 0.03 -17.66
CA ASN A 154 5.60 -0.72 -17.22
C ASN A 154 5.32 -2.25 -17.21
N ARG A 155 5.30 -2.91 -16.06
CA ARG A 155 5.08 -4.37 -15.98
C ARG A 155 4.21 -4.78 -14.80
N LEU A 156 3.58 -5.95 -14.94
CA LEU A 156 3.02 -6.71 -13.83
C LEU A 156 4.09 -7.67 -13.32
N THR A 157 4.27 -7.74 -12.01
CA THR A 157 5.27 -8.61 -11.37
C THR A 157 4.60 -9.63 -10.47
N MET A 158 5.07 -10.88 -10.56
CA MET A 158 4.65 -11.99 -9.72
C MET A 158 5.89 -12.57 -9.02
N LEU A 159 5.75 -12.83 -7.72
CA LEU A 159 6.75 -13.52 -6.91
C LEU A 159 6.24 -14.93 -6.59
N ARG A 160 6.97 -15.96 -7.02
CA ARG A 160 6.75 -17.32 -6.50
C ARG A 160 7.43 -17.44 -5.15
N TRP A 161 6.65 -17.82 -4.14
CA TRP A 161 7.08 -17.65 -2.75
C TRP A 161 8.14 -18.68 -2.33
N GLU A 162 8.04 -19.90 -2.82
CA GLU A 162 8.84 -21.05 -2.39
C GLU A 162 10.33 -20.89 -2.70
N ASP A 163 10.66 -20.27 -3.83
CA ASP A 163 12.02 -20.07 -4.32
C ASP A 163 12.39 -18.59 -4.54
N LYS A 164 11.48 -17.69 -4.18
CA LYS A 164 11.59 -16.23 -4.41
C LYS A 164 11.84 -15.86 -5.88
N GLN A 165 11.42 -16.72 -6.82
CA GLN A 165 11.59 -16.42 -8.23
C GLN A 165 10.59 -15.35 -8.69
N TYR A 166 11.12 -14.32 -9.36
CA TYR A 166 10.32 -13.27 -9.97
C TYR A 166 9.95 -13.61 -11.42
N PHE A 167 8.71 -13.30 -11.78
CA PHE A 167 8.16 -13.37 -13.13
C PHE A 167 7.53 -12.03 -13.48
N THR A 168 7.66 -11.60 -14.74
CA THR A 168 7.14 -10.31 -15.18
C THR A 168 6.42 -10.41 -16.50
N GLN A 169 5.33 -9.65 -16.66
CA GLN A 169 4.62 -9.47 -17.92
C GLN A 169 4.58 -7.98 -18.25
N SER A 170 5.09 -7.58 -19.41
CA SER A 170 5.00 -6.19 -19.87
C SER A 170 3.55 -5.76 -20.07
N ALA A 171 3.28 -4.48 -19.79
CA ALA A 171 1.98 -3.88 -20.03
C ALA A 171 1.55 -4.06 -21.50
N VAL A 172 0.28 -4.42 -21.70
CA VAL A 172 -0.30 -4.54 -23.04
C VAL A 172 -0.54 -3.15 -23.60
N LYS A 173 0.18 -2.79 -24.66
CA LYS A 173 -0.07 -1.53 -25.39
C LYS A 173 -1.38 -1.66 -26.16
N ILE A 174 -2.43 -0.96 -25.72
CA ILE A 174 -3.60 -0.73 -26.58
C ILE A 174 -3.17 0.32 -27.62
N THR A 175 -2.72 -0.14 -28.78
CA THR A 175 -2.56 0.75 -29.93
C THR A 175 -3.95 1.00 -30.50
N VAL A 176 -4.62 2.07 -30.08
CA VAL A 176 -5.80 2.55 -30.81
C VAL A 176 -5.29 3.15 -32.11
N ILE A 177 -5.31 2.36 -33.18
CA ILE A 177 -5.12 2.87 -34.54
C ILE A 177 -6.38 3.68 -34.85
N PHE A 178 -6.36 4.99 -34.63
CA PHE A 178 -7.32 5.88 -35.28
C PHE A 178 -7.02 5.86 -36.78
N LYS A 179 -7.71 5.02 -37.54
CA LYS A 179 -7.83 5.19 -38.99
C LYS A 179 -8.68 6.44 -39.23
N GLY A 180 -8.04 7.61 -39.25
CA GLY A 180 -8.63 8.83 -39.78
C GLY A 180 -8.80 8.69 -41.29
N GLY A 181 -10.00 8.32 -41.72
CA GLY A 181 -10.45 8.40 -43.10
C GLY A 181 -11.30 9.65 -43.29
N TYR A 182 -10.69 10.73 -43.78
CA TYR A 182 -11.41 11.84 -44.40
C TYR A 182 -12.07 11.33 -45.68
N HIS A 183 -13.40 11.38 -45.76
CA HIS A 183 -14.11 11.50 -47.03
C HIS A 183 -15.14 12.61 -46.91
N ALA A 184 -14.79 13.77 -47.48
CA ALA A 184 -15.75 14.77 -47.88
C ALA A 184 -16.32 14.36 -49.25
N GLY A 185 -17.64 14.32 -49.34
CA GLY A 185 -18.43 14.25 -50.55
C GLY A 185 -19.65 15.13 -50.36
#